data_AF-A0A4Y2S1S0-F1
#
_entry.id   AF-A0A4Y2S1S0-F1
#
_cell.length_a   1.000
_cell.length_b   1.000
_cell.length_c   1.000
_cell.angle_alpha   90.00
_cell.angle_beta   90.00
_cell.angle_gamma   90.00
#
_symmetry.space_group_name_H-M   'P 1'
#
loop_
_entity.id
_entity.type
_entity.pdbx_description
1 polymer ?
#
loop_
_entity_poly.entity_id
_entity_poly.type
_entity_poly.pdbx_seq_one_letter_code
_entity_poly.pdbx_strand_id
1 'polypeptide(L)'
;MRIVRDLEPHIIYSPPGASSASGISSPHQSPYALRRKLSPQEPSSPGSGSNSVANSENLCTHSLLTRKRQRRVFSSSQSIADDTGEAAHYLLYELPDEVLLTIFSYLLEQDLCRVAQVCKRFHIISSDTELWKTLYQNVYEYDLPLFNPAPTKFEFAQPEECKYENPWKESFKQLYRGLHVRPGYQEQYENNPEHYRGRNITYFDTIESAFNYSEELENPLIFIHAGLYKGEFLIIDTNVAMIGAAPGNVAENVILERDTESTITFVEGAKESYLGYLTLKFTPDVSSSVPHHKHYCLEVGENCTPTIDHCIIRSASVVGAAVCVTGKSAEPVIKHCDISDCENVGLYITDHAQGIYEENEISRNALAGVWVKNHANPIMRRNHIHHGRDVGVFTFDSGLGYFETNDIHNNRIAGFEVKAGANPTVVRCEIHNGQTGGIYVHENGRGQFIENKIHSNNFAGVWITSHSNPTIRRNEIYNGHQGGVYIFGEGRGLIEHNNIYGNALAGIQIRTNSDPIVRYNKIHHGQHGGIYVHEKGQGLIEENEVYANTLAGVWITTGSIPVLRRNRIHSGKQ
;
A
#
# COMPACT_ATOMS: atom_id res chain seq x y z
N MET A 1 -35.16 35.74 16.85
CA MET A 1 -34.64 37.00 16.25
C MET A 1 -33.24 37.22 16.83
N ARG A 2 -32.20 37.37 15.98
CA ARG A 2 -30.77 37.66 16.26
C ARG A 2 -29.89 36.59 16.96
N ILE A 3 -29.64 35.41 16.36
CA ILE A 3 -28.40 34.61 16.60
C ILE A 3 -28.03 33.70 15.39
N VAL A 4 -28.20 34.14 14.14
CA VAL A 4 -27.80 33.30 12.96
C VAL A 4 -27.17 34.13 11.83
N ARG A 5 -26.34 35.14 12.17
CA ARG A 5 -25.66 35.95 11.14
C ARG A 5 -24.13 35.90 11.15
N ASP A 6 -23.48 35.35 12.18
CA ASP A 6 -22.03 35.50 12.35
C ASP A 6 -21.31 34.16 12.59
N LEU A 7 -21.50 33.18 11.70
CA LEU A 7 -20.66 31.97 11.65
C LEU A 7 -20.30 31.64 10.20
N GLU A 8 -19.64 32.59 9.53
CA GLU A 8 -18.70 32.26 8.46
C GLU A 8 -17.36 31.88 9.12
N PRO A 9 -16.86 30.64 8.99
CA PRO A 9 -15.47 30.39 9.28
C PRO A 9 -14.65 31.07 8.18
N HIS A 10 -13.91 32.12 8.56
CA HIS A 10 -12.74 32.57 7.80
C HIS A 10 -11.72 31.43 7.76
N ILE A 11 -11.87 30.53 6.78
CA ILE A 11 -10.79 29.63 6.39
C ILE A 11 -9.75 30.53 5.73
N ILE A 12 -8.69 30.83 6.48
CA ILE A 12 -7.54 31.58 5.98
C ILE A 12 -6.85 30.70 4.93
N TYR A 13 -7.19 30.89 3.67
CA TYR A 13 -6.42 30.36 2.55
C TYR A 13 -5.30 31.35 2.21
N SER A 14 -4.06 30.90 2.35
CA SER A 14 -2.93 31.48 1.63
C SER A 14 -3.11 31.17 0.14
N PRO A 15 -3.10 32.17 -0.76
CA PRO A 15 -3.27 31.91 -2.19
C PRO A 15 -2.04 31.20 -2.77
N PRO A 16 -2.20 30.20 -3.65
CA PRO A 16 -1.08 29.68 -4.43
C PRO A 16 -0.65 30.74 -5.46
N GLY A 17 0.67 30.97 -5.52
CA GLY A 17 1.29 31.94 -6.42
C GLY A 17 0.94 31.70 -7.88
N ALA A 18 0.64 32.78 -8.58
CA ALA A 18 0.34 32.78 -10.01
C ALA A 18 1.55 32.31 -10.83
N SER A 19 1.42 31.21 -11.57
CA SER A 19 2.34 30.85 -12.64
C SER A 19 1.83 31.45 -13.96
N SER A 20 2.52 32.49 -14.43
CA SER A 20 2.30 33.13 -15.72
C SER A 20 2.62 32.17 -16.86
N ALA A 21 1.67 32.05 -17.80
CA ALA A 21 1.90 31.47 -19.11
C ALA A 21 2.76 32.41 -19.98
N SER A 22 3.83 31.87 -20.57
CA SER A 22 4.39 32.36 -21.83
C SER A 22 5.16 31.24 -22.50
N GLY A 23 4.63 30.75 -23.63
CA GLY A 23 5.38 29.91 -24.55
C GLY A 23 6.35 30.73 -25.39
N ILE A 24 7.40 30.07 -25.88
CA ILE A 24 7.92 30.14 -27.26
C ILE A 24 8.87 28.95 -27.45
N SER A 25 8.77 28.39 -28.64
CA SER A 25 9.41 27.24 -29.27
C SER A 25 10.94 27.18 -29.31
N SER A 26 11.48 25.96 -29.21
CA SER A 26 12.42 25.38 -30.20
C SER A 26 12.74 23.89 -29.88
N PRO A 27 12.88 23.01 -30.88
CA PRO A 27 13.18 21.59 -30.67
C PRO A 27 14.69 21.37 -30.66
N HIS A 28 15.24 20.86 -29.56
CA HIS A 28 16.62 20.39 -29.52
C HIS A 28 16.68 18.86 -29.68
N GLN A 29 17.39 18.48 -30.73
CA GLN A 29 17.77 17.12 -31.11
C GLN A 29 18.63 16.46 -30.03
N SER A 30 18.29 15.21 -29.68
CA SER A 30 19.22 14.27 -29.03
C SER A 30 19.76 13.30 -30.09
N PRO A 31 21.08 13.14 -30.26
CA PRO A 31 21.69 12.25 -31.22
C PRO A 31 22.18 10.96 -30.55
N TYR A 32 21.37 9.91 -30.51
CA TYR A 32 21.87 8.55 -30.26
C TYR A 32 21.15 7.54 -31.15
N ALA A 33 21.73 7.32 -32.34
CA ALA A 33 21.34 6.27 -33.27
C ALA A 33 22.45 5.21 -33.31
N LEU A 34 22.26 4.09 -32.58
CA LEU A 34 23.08 2.89 -32.71
C LEU A 34 22.31 1.80 -33.48
N ARG A 35 22.46 1.87 -34.80
CA ARG A 35 22.80 0.78 -35.73
C ARG A 35 22.45 -0.66 -35.30
N ARG A 36 21.22 -1.13 -35.57
CA ARG A 36 20.91 -2.57 -35.68
C ARG A 36 21.28 -3.08 -37.07
N LYS A 37 22.13 -4.12 -37.14
CA LYS A 37 22.33 -4.94 -38.33
C LYS A 37 21.21 -5.97 -38.43
N LEU A 38 20.69 -6.15 -39.64
CA LEU A 38 19.72 -7.16 -40.04
C LEU A 38 20.39 -8.34 -40.77
N SER A 39 19.90 -9.55 -40.46
CA SER A 39 19.71 -10.76 -41.31
C SER A 39 20.84 -11.82 -41.43
N PRO A 40 20.52 -13.12 -41.76
CA PRO A 40 19.22 -13.65 -42.25
C PRO A 40 18.69 -15.00 -41.66
N GLN A 41 17.41 -15.28 -41.99
CA GLN A 41 16.70 -16.57 -42.16
C GLN A 41 17.52 -17.65 -42.91
N GLU A 42 17.31 -18.97 -42.90
CA GLU A 42 16.16 -19.93 -42.94
C GLU A 42 16.77 -21.39 -42.83
N PRO A 43 16.12 -22.58 -42.99
CA PRO A 43 14.76 -22.94 -43.43
C PRO A 43 14.03 -24.04 -42.62
N SER A 44 12.87 -24.45 -43.14
CA SER A 44 11.75 -25.18 -42.56
C SER A 44 11.59 -26.66 -42.99
N SER A 45 10.95 -27.44 -42.09
CA SER A 45 9.93 -28.51 -42.30
C SER A 45 10.37 -29.93 -42.79
N PRO A 46 9.52 -31.01 -42.75
CA PRO A 46 8.10 -31.14 -42.32
C PRO A 46 7.71 -32.41 -41.47
N GLY A 47 6.49 -32.41 -40.90
CA GLY A 47 5.49 -33.48 -41.17
C GLY A 47 5.04 -34.49 -40.09
N SER A 48 3.73 -34.43 -39.74
CA SER A 48 2.79 -35.49 -39.28
C SER A 48 2.94 -36.04 -37.84
N GLY A 49 1.88 -36.36 -37.07
CA GLY A 49 0.43 -36.38 -37.30
C GLY A 49 -0.25 -37.34 -36.31
N SER A 50 -1.03 -36.77 -35.37
CA SER A 50 -2.32 -37.23 -34.80
C SER A 50 -2.56 -38.66 -34.23
N ASN A 51 -3.08 -38.65 -32.99
CA ASN A 51 -4.34 -39.26 -32.50
C ASN A 51 -4.38 -40.57 -31.70
N SER A 52 -4.96 -40.40 -30.48
CA SER A 52 -6.07 -41.18 -29.87
C SER A 52 -5.74 -42.49 -29.12
N VAL A 53 -6.47 -42.98 -28.11
CA VAL A 53 -7.59 -42.56 -27.23
C VAL A 53 -7.75 -43.69 -26.17
N ALA A 54 -8.06 -43.32 -24.92
CA ALA A 54 -8.89 -43.99 -23.89
C ALA A 54 -8.55 -45.33 -23.18
N ASN A 55 -9.04 -45.33 -21.92
CA ASN A 55 -9.57 -46.41 -21.06
C ASN A 55 -8.54 -47.33 -20.38
N SER A 56 -8.69 -47.78 -19.12
CA SER A 56 -9.83 -47.85 -18.20
C SER A 56 -9.35 -48.11 -16.77
N GLU A 57 -10.20 -47.77 -15.80
CA GLU A 57 -10.18 -48.19 -14.39
C GLU A 57 -10.11 -49.72 -14.21
N ASN A 58 -9.46 -50.19 -13.14
CA ASN A 58 -9.97 -51.32 -12.35
C ASN A 58 -9.31 -51.49 -10.97
N LEU A 59 -10.13 -52.05 -10.08
CA LEU A 59 -10.06 -52.19 -8.62
C LEU A 59 -8.84 -52.91 -8.00
N CYS A 60 -8.56 -52.46 -6.77
CA CYS A 60 -8.15 -53.18 -5.55
C CYS A 60 -7.89 -54.69 -5.60
N THR A 61 -6.80 -55.14 -4.97
CA THR A 61 -6.83 -56.07 -3.81
C THR A 61 -5.44 -56.30 -3.18
N HIS A 62 -5.49 -56.57 -1.87
CA HIS A 62 -4.43 -56.84 -0.88
C HIS A 62 -3.24 -57.72 -1.30
N SER A 63 -2.06 -57.45 -0.75
CA SER A 63 -1.50 -58.20 0.41
C SER A 63 0.02 -58.06 0.53
N LEU A 64 0.47 -57.89 1.77
CA LEU A 64 1.85 -57.98 2.23
C LEU A 64 2.40 -59.40 1.98
N LEU A 65 3.67 -59.52 1.57
CA LEU A 65 4.72 -60.25 2.31
C LEU A 65 6.03 -60.36 1.49
N THR A 66 7.09 -59.80 2.09
CA THR A 66 8.48 -60.30 2.17
C THR A 66 9.09 -61.05 0.99
N ARG A 67 10.04 -60.40 0.30
CA ARG A 67 11.09 -61.09 -0.47
C ARG A 67 12.46 -60.83 0.14
N LYS A 68 12.96 -61.82 0.90
CA LYS A 68 14.35 -61.93 1.36
C LYS A 68 15.30 -61.72 0.18
N ARG A 69 16.27 -60.81 0.32
CA ARG A 69 17.46 -60.73 -0.54
C ARG A 69 18.70 -60.99 0.30
N GLN A 70 19.54 -61.89 -0.21
CA GLN A 70 20.60 -62.62 0.48
C GLN A 70 21.72 -61.73 1.05
N ARG A 71 22.16 -62.05 2.27
CA ARG A 71 23.41 -61.61 2.90
C ARG A 71 24.60 -62.07 2.06
N ARG A 72 25.45 -61.15 1.60
CA ARG A 72 26.81 -61.46 1.18
C ARG A 72 27.69 -61.54 2.43
N VAL A 73 28.33 -62.69 2.62
CA VAL A 73 29.39 -62.92 3.59
C VAL A 73 30.68 -62.39 2.99
N PHE A 74 31.36 -61.47 3.67
CA PHE A 74 32.71 -61.02 3.30
C PHE A 74 33.73 -61.92 4.01
N SER A 75 34.61 -62.54 3.23
CA SER A 75 35.72 -63.35 3.74
C SER A 75 36.85 -62.44 4.21
N SER A 76 37.39 -62.75 5.38
CA SER A 76 38.60 -62.15 5.94
C SER A 76 39.83 -62.47 5.09
N SER A 77 40.50 -61.43 4.60
CA SER A 77 41.90 -61.48 4.19
C SER A 77 42.65 -60.38 4.95
N GLN A 78 43.63 -60.79 5.75
CA GLN A 78 44.53 -59.91 6.49
C GLN A 78 45.40 -59.10 5.53
N SER A 79 45.44 -57.78 5.71
CA SER A 79 46.61 -57.03 6.19
C SER A 79 46.65 -55.59 5.67
N ILE A 80 47.11 -54.71 6.57
CA ILE A 80 47.47 -53.29 6.41
C ILE A 80 46.33 -52.30 6.73
N ALA A 81 46.33 -51.86 8.00
CA ALA A 81 45.80 -50.60 8.57
C ALA A 81 44.41 -50.12 8.12
N ASP A 82 43.38 -50.32 8.95
CA ASP A 82 42.04 -49.75 8.73
C ASP A 82 41.43 -49.23 10.05
N ASP A 83 42.11 -48.25 10.66
CA ASP A 83 41.60 -47.46 11.81
C ASP A 83 40.39 -46.58 11.41
N THR A 84 40.18 -46.40 10.10
CA THR A 84 39.10 -45.65 9.47
C THR A 84 37.73 -46.32 9.58
N GLY A 85 37.68 -47.66 9.62
CA GLY A 85 36.43 -48.42 9.68
C GLY A 85 35.75 -48.39 11.05
N GLU A 86 36.55 -48.40 12.12
CA GLU A 86 36.07 -48.38 13.50
C GLU A 86 35.52 -46.98 13.87
N ALA A 87 36.22 -45.92 13.47
CA ALA A 87 35.76 -44.55 13.63
C ALA A 87 34.48 -44.24 12.82
N ALA A 88 34.39 -44.70 11.57
CA ALA A 88 33.19 -44.52 10.75
C ALA A 88 31.99 -45.28 11.34
N HIS A 89 32.20 -46.51 11.84
CA HIS A 89 31.16 -47.28 12.50
C HIS A 89 30.67 -46.58 13.78
N TYR A 90 31.60 -46.10 14.61
CA TYR A 90 31.28 -45.38 15.84
C TYR A 90 30.46 -44.11 15.57
N LEU A 91 30.87 -43.29 14.59
CA LEU A 91 30.13 -42.07 14.19
C LEU A 91 28.74 -42.37 13.63
N LEU A 92 28.60 -43.44 12.84
CA LEU A 92 27.33 -43.79 12.19
C LEU A 92 26.32 -44.42 13.13
N TYR A 93 26.77 -45.21 14.12
CA TYR A 93 25.88 -46.09 14.88
C TYR A 93 25.98 -45.96 16.41
N GLU A 94 27.08 -45.45 16.96
CA GLU A 94 27.32 -45.48 18.41
C GLU A 94 27.31 -44.10 19.08
N LEU A 95 27.70 -43.04 18.36
CA LEU A 95 27.66 -41.67 18.89
C LEU A 95 26.20 -41.24 19.16
N PRO A 96 25.84 -40.62 20.29
CA PRO A 96 24.47 -40.13 20.53
C PRO A 96 24.03 -39.03 19.53
N ASP A 97 22.72 -38.94 19.27
CA ASP A 97 22.16 -37.96 18.32
C ASP A 97 22.41 -36.51 18.80
N GLU A 98 22.45 -36.25 20.10
CA GLU A 98 22.74 -34.93 20.67
C GLU A 98 24.16 -34.46 20.36
N VAL A 99 25.12 -35.39 20.34
CA VAL A 99 26.51 -35.10 19.99
C VAL A 99 26.63 -34.86 18.49
N LEU A 100 25.95 -35.67 17.67
CA LEU A 100 25.88 -35.44 16.22
C LEU A 100 25.24 -34.10 15.89
N LEU A 101 24.15 -33.75 16.57
CA LEU A 101 23.47 -32.46 16.41
C LEU A 101 24.41 -31.29 16.79
N THR A 102 25.16 -31.44 17.88
CA THR A 102 26.19 -30.46 18.28
C THR A 102 27.27 -30.33 17.20
N ILE A 103 27.77 -31.44 16.64
CA ILE A 103 28.74 -31.41 15.53
C ILE A 103 28.13 -30.72 14.30
N PHE A 104 26.89 -31.06 13.95
CA PHE A 104 26.20 -30.52 12.78
C PHE A 104 25.89 -29.02 12.96
N SER A 105 25.77 -28.52 14.19
CA SER A 105 25.61 -27.08 14.47
C SER A 105 26.79 -26.21 14.02
N TYR A 106 27.96 -26.82 13.78
CA TYR A 106 29.13 -26.13 13.23
C TYR A 106 29.20 -26.19 11.69
N LEU A 107 28.27 -26.89 11.04
CA LEU A 107 28.24 -27.03 9.59
C LEU A 107 27.39 -25.95 8.93
N LEU A 108 27.81 -25.52 7.75
CA LEU A 108 27.04 -24.59 6.90
C LEU A 108 26.07 -25.36 6.00
N GLU A 109 25.17 -24.62 5.35
CA GLU A 109 24.03 -25.13 4.58
C GLU A 109 24.39 -26.21 3.55
N GLN A 110 25.48 -26.05 2.80
CA GLN A 110 25.88 -27.04 1.79
C GLN A 110 26.41 -28.32 2.43
N ASP A 111 27.15 -28.20 3.54
CA ASP A 111 27.70 -29.35 4.23
C ASP A 111 26.61 -30.14 4.96
N LEU A 112 25.61 -29.45 5.53
CA LEU A 112 24.40 -30.10 6.04
C LEU A 112 23.66 -30.85 4.93
N CYS A 113 23.54 -30.26 3.74
CA CYS A 113 22.94 -30.94 2.59
C CYS A 113 23.76 -32.16 2.13
N ARG A 114 25.09 -32.13 2.19
CA ARG A 114 25.97 -33.27 1.88
C ARG A 114 25.85 -34.37 2.93
N VAL A 115 25.87 -34.02 4.21
CA VAL A 115 25.70 -34.94 5.35
C VAL A 115 24.35 -35.65 5.26
N ALA A 116 23.30 -34.94 4.85
CA ALA A 116 21.97 -35.50 4.65
C ALA A 116 21.91 -36.63 3.60
N GLN A 117 22.91 -36.74 2.72
CA GLN A 117 22.98 -37.76 1.66
C GLN A 117 23.73 -39.02 2.11
N VAL A 118 24.37 -39.02 3.29
CA VAL A 118 25.21 -40.14 3.75
C VAL A 118 24.37 -41.35 4.18
N CYS A 119 23.39 -41.15 5.06
CA CYS A 119 22.49 -42.20 5.53
C CYS A 119 21.18 -41.62 6.08
N LYS A 120 20.17 -42.47 6.32
CA LYS A 120 18.87 -42.04 6.87
C LYS A 120 18.98 -41.32 8.22
N ARG A 121 19.86 -41.80 9.09
CA ARG A 121 20.07 -41.19 10.42
C ARG A 121 20.59 -39.75 10.27
N PHE A 122 21.63 -39.56 9.46
CA PHE A 122 22.19 -38.24 9.20
C PHE A 122 21.20 -37.33 8.47
N HIS A 123 20.39 -37.87 7.56
CA HIS A 123 19.31 -37.12 6.91
C HIS A 123 18.31 -36.52 7.92
N ILE A 124 17.90 -37.31 8.91
CA ILE A 124 16.96 -36.87 9.96
C ILE A 124 17.62 -35.78 10.82
N ILE A 125 18.82 -36.04 11.37
CA ILE A 125 19.50 -35.10 12.28
C ILE A 125 19.89 -33.80 11.57
N SER A 126 20.42 -33.88 10.34
CA SER A 126 20.75 -32.68 9.54
C SER A 126 19.53 -31.92 9.02
N SER A 127 18.31 -32.44 9.20
CA SER A 127 17.06 -31.76 8.89
C SER A 127 16.34 -31.25 10.13
N ASP A 128 17.01 -31.24 11.28
CA ASP A 128 16.50 -30.70 12.54
C ASP A 128 16.06 -29.23 12.42
N THR A 129 14.93 -28.90 13.03
CA THR A 129 14.30 -27.59 12.90
C THR A 129 15.10 -26.48 13.59
N GLU A 130 15.63 -26.72 14.79
CA GLU A 130 16.39 -25.69 15.53
C GLU A 130 17.77 -25.44 14.91
N LEU A 131 18.38 -26.48 14.32
CA LEU A 131 19.60 -26.35 13.53
C LEU A 131 19.40 -25.38 12.34
N TRP A 132 18.35 -25.62 11.53
CA TRP A 132 18.06 -24.76 10.37
C TRP A 132 17.56 -23.37 10.78
N LYS A 133 16.82 -23.25 11.88
CA LYS A 133 16.43 -21.95 12.44
C LYS A 133 17.65 -21.10 12.81
N THR A 134 18.59 -21.67 13.56
CA THR A 134 19.83 -20.97 13.95
C THR A 134 20.62 -20.54 12.72
N LEU A 135 20.79 -21.44 11.74
CA LEU A 135 21.47 -21.14 10.49
C LEU A 135 20.77 -20.03 9.70
N TYR A 136 19.45 -20.07 9.63
CA TYR A 136 18.62 -19.08 8.94
C TYR A 136 18.73 -17.71 9.58
N GLN A 137 18.57 -17.63 10.91
CA GLN A 137 18.67 -16.38 11.67
C GLN A 137 20.06 -15.74 11.53
N ASN A 138 21.12 -16.54 11.47
CA ASN A 138 22.48 -16.03 11.24
C ASN A 138 22.67 -15.38 9.86
N VAL A 139 21.86 -15.76 8.87
CA VAL A 139 21.97 -15.25 7.49
C VAL A 139 20.99 -14.11 7.23
N TYR A 140 19.73 -14.26 7.63
CA TYR A 140 18.65 -13.35 7.27
C TYR A 140 18.18 -12.46 8.43
N GLU A 141 18.63 -12.73 9.65
CA GLU A 141 18.30 -11.97 10.87
C GLU A 141 16.82 -11.97 11.29
N TYR A 142 15.93 -12.61 10.53
CA TYR A 142 14.49 -12.64 10.83
C TYR A 142 14.12 -13.58 11.99
N ASP A 143 13.11 -13.18 12.76
CA ASP A 143 12.53 -14.01 13.83
C ASP A 143 11.55 -15.08 13.33
N LEU A 144 11.10 -14.97 12.07
CA LEU A 144 10.17 -15.89 11.42
C LEU A 144 10.68 -16.25 10.00
N PRO A 145 10.37 -17.45 9.49
CA PRO A 145 10.70 -17.80 8.12
C PRO A 145 9.90 -16.93 7.13
N LEU A 146 10.61 -16.30 6.21
CA LEU A 146 10.05 -15.53 5.11
C LEU A 146 9.89 -16.42 3.86
N PHE A 147 8.70 -16.46 3.28
CA PHE A 147 8.44 -17.19 2.05
C PHE A 147 8.24 -16.26 0.86
N ASN A 148 8.62 -16.73 -0.32
CA ASN A 148 8.37 -16.07 -1.61
C ASN A 148 7.51 -16.99 -2.49
N PRO A 149 6.19 -17.11 -2.22
CA PRO A 149 5.31 -18.04 -2.92
C PRO A 149 5.01 -17.65 -4.38
N ALA A 150 5.20 -16.39 -4.76
CA ALA A 150 4.96 -15.87 -6.10
C ALA A 150 5.81 -14.60 -6.32
N PRO A 151 6.10 -14.21 -7.58
CA PRO A 151 6.75 -12.93 -7.86
C PRO A 151 6.09 -11.77 -7.10
N THR A 152 6.92 -10.87 -6.56
CA THR A 152 6.52 -9.71 -5.76
C THR A 152 5.65 -10.01 -4.53
N LYS A 153 5.66 -11.26 -4.04
CA LYS A 153 4.88 -11.67 -2.87
C LYS A 153 5.80 -12.28 -1.80
N PHE A 154 5.89 -11.60 -0.66
CA PHE A 154 6.72 -12.00 0.47
C PHE A 154 5.90 -12.06 1.76
N GLU A 155 5.89 -13.21 2.42
CA GLU A 155 5.04 -13.45 3.59
C GLU A 155 5.84 -14.13 4.70
N PHE A 156 5.87 -13.52 5.89
CA PHE A 156 6.31 -14.20 7.10
C PHE A 156 5.24 -15.19 7.55
N ALA A 157 5.66 -16.39 7.96
CA ALA A 157 4.74 -17.42 8.41
C ALA A 157 5.15 -17.96 9.79
N GLN A 158 4.15 -18.27 10.62
CA GLN A 158 4.37 -19.00 11.86
C GLN A 158 4.83 -20.43 11.51
N PRO A 159 5.94 -20.93 12.07
CA PRO A 159 6.45 -22.27 11.78
C PRO A 159 5.40 -23.37 12.00
N GLU A 160 4.52 -23.22 12.99
CA GLU A 160 3.47 -24.17 13.35
C GLU A 160 2.32 -24.22 12.33
N GLU A 161 2.11 -23.15 11.56
CA GLU A 161 1.06 -23.03 10.55
C GLU A 161 1.55 -23.46 9.15
N CYS A 162 2.85 -23.73 9.02
CA CYS A 162 3.47 -24.08 7.76
C CYS A 162 3.18 -25.54 7.37
N LYS A 163 2.92 -25.76 6.07
CA LYS A 163 2.75 -27.10 5.49
C LYS A 163 4.06 -27.89 5.33
N TYR A 164 5.20 -27.27 5.60
CA TYR A 164 6.52 -27.85 5.38
C TYR A 164 7.03 -28.54 6.64
N GLU A 165 7.66 -29.70 6.49
CA GLU A 165 8.25 -30.43 7.63
C GLU A 165 9.30 -29.60 8.37
N ASN A 166 10.11 -28.82 7.63
CA ASN A 166 11.04 -27.86 8.20
C ASN A 166 10.88 -26.51 7.47
N PRO A 167 10.10 -25.56 8.04
CA PRO A 167 9.83 -24.26 7.43
C PRO A 167 11.08 -23.41 7.20
N TRP A 168 12.02 -23.43 8.15
CA TRP A 168 13.29 -22.68 8.07
C TRP A 168 14.14 -23.14 6.90
N LYS A 169 14.28 -24.46 6.72
CA LYS A 169 15.03 -25.06 5.63
C LYS A 169 14.42 -24.74 4.26
N GLU A 170 13.09 -24.80 4.14
CA GLU A 170 12.41 -24.48 2.88
C GLU A 170 12.48 -22.98 2.55
N SER A 171 12.31 -22.12 3.55
CA SER A 171 12.50 -20.67 3.40
C SER A 171 13.93 -20.36 2.95
N PHE A 172 14.94 -20.90 3.65
CA PHE A 172 16.36 -20.75 3.29
C PHE A 172 16.60 -21.11 1.82
N LYS A 173 16.04 -22.23 1.36
CA LYS A 173 16.17 -22.70 -0.03
C LYS A 173 15.58 -21.71 -1.05
N GLN A 174 14.44 -21.07 -0.76
CA GLN A 174 13.83 -20.09 -1.65
C GLN A 174 14.67 -18.81 -1.76
N LEU A 175 15.29 -18.41 -0.65
CA LEU A 175 15.99 -17.14 -0.50
C LEU A 175 17.51 -17.24 -0.79
N TYR A 176 18.04 -18.44 -0.95
CA TYR A 176 19.50 -18.71 -0.96
C TYR A 176 20.29 -17.95 -2.02
N ARG A 177 19.66 -17.54 -3.12
CA ARG A 177 20.31 -16.80 -4.22
C ARG A 177 20.25 -15.28 -4.08
N GLY A 178 19.67 -14.77 -3.00
CA GLY A 178 19.61 -13.33 -2.78
C GLY A 178 20.99 -12.72 -2.57
N LEU A 179 21.11 -11.45 -2.97
CA LEU A 179 22.25 -10.59 -2.70
C LEU A 179 22.06 -9.94 -1.33
N HIS A 180 23.11 -9.83 -0.53
CA HIS A 180 23.02 -9.29 0.82
C HIS A 180 23.76 -7.97 0.92
N VAL A 181 23.05 -6.87 1.22
CA VAL A 181 23.64 -5.57 1.51
C VAL A 181 23.87 -5.47 3.01
N ARG A 182 25.14 -5.58 3.43
CA ARG A 182 25.55 -5.56 4.83
C ARG A 182 26.92 -4.86 4.94
N PRO A 183 26.95 -3.57 5.28
CA PRO A 183 28.20 -2.80 5.34
C PRO A 183 29.28 -3.46 6.21
N GLY A 184 30.49 -3.61 5.67
CA GLY A 184 31.65 -4.21 6.34
C GLY A 184 31.69 -5.74 6.30
N TYR A 185 30.63 -6.41 5.86
CA TYR A 185 30.59 -7.88 5.81
C TYR A 185 31.30 -8.44 4.58
N GLN A 186 31.37 -7.69 3.49
CA GLN A 186 32.07 -8.14 2.29
C GLN A 186 33.56 -8.41 2.60
N GLU A 187 34.25 -7.43 3.19
CA GLU A 187 35.65 -7.58 3.61
C GLU A 187 35.82 -8.70 4.65
N GLN A 188 34.90 -8.82 5.63
CA GLN A 188 34.95 -9.90 6.63
C GLN A 188 34.84 -11.29 5.99
N TYR A 189 33.97 -11.43 4.98
CA TYR A 189 33.75 -12.67 4.25
C TYR A 189 34.97 -13.05 3.40
N GLU A 190 35.49 -12.09 2.63
CA GLU A 190 36.66 -12.26 1.77
C GLU A 190 37.94 -12.58 2.57
N ASN A 191 38.11 -11.97 3.75
CA ASN A 191 39.28 -12.19 4.60
C ASN A 191 39.28 -13.52 5.38
N ASN A 192 38.15 -14.24 5.45
CA ASN A 192 38.02 -15.49 6.23
C ASN A 192 37.45 -16.66 5.39
N PRO A 193 38.10 -17.04 4.28
CA PRO A 193 37.53 -18.01 3.33
C PRO A 193 37.34 -19.40 3.91
N GLU A 194 38.18 -19.85 4.85
CA GLU A 194 38.03 -21.16 5.51
C GLU A 194 36.85 -21.18 6.48
N HIS A 195 36.51 -20.06 7.12
CA HIS A 195 35.38 -19.98 8.05
C HIS A 195 34.02 -20.09 7.33
N TYR A 196 33.95 -19.53 6.13
CA TYR A 196 32.74 -19.54 5.29
C TYR A 196 32.77 -20.61 4.20
N ARG A 197 33.70 -21.57 4.29
CA ARG A 197 33.83 -22.64 3.33
C ARG A 197 32.53 -23.47 3.29
N GLY A 198 31.89 -23.54 2.13
CA GLY A 198 30.59 -24.20 1.98
C GLY A 198 29.39 -23.26 2.00
N ARG A 199 29.60 -21.95 2.17
CA ARG A 199 28.60 -20.90 1.92
C ARG A 199 28.87 -20.24 0.57
N ASN A 200 27.80 -19.94 -0.16
CA ASN A 200 27.89 -19.23 -1.44
C ASN A 200 26.87 -18.10 -1.47
N ILE A 201 27.09 -17.10 -0.61
CA ILE A 201 26.27 -15.89 -0.47
C ILE A 201 27.13 -14.69 -0.87
N THR A 202 26.56 -13.79 -1.66
CA THR A 202 27.23 -12.58 -2.13
C THR A 202 26.86 -11.39 -1.24
N TYR A 203 27.87 -10.70 -0.72
CA TYR A 203 27.71 -9.51 0.12
C TYR A 203 28.15 -8.24 -0.60
N PHE A 204 27.46 -7.14 -0.33
CA PHE A 204 27.78 -5.79 -0.81
C PHE A 204 27.75 -4.81 0.36
N ASP A 205 28.59 -3.77 0.29
CA ASP A 205 28.60 -2.70 1.28
C ASP A 205 27.54 -1.63 1.03
N THR A 206 27.04 -1.49 -0.21
CA THR A 206 26.02 -0.52 -0.59
C THR A 206 24.89 -1.16 -1.40
N ILE A 207 23.69 -0.59 -1.27
CA ILE A 207 22.50 -0.98 -2.04
C ILE A 207 22.73 -0.72 -3.53
N GLU A 208 23.33 0.40 -3.88
CA GLU A 208 23.67 0.77 -5.27
C GLU A 208 24.58 -0.27 -5.94
N SER A 209 25.60 -0.77 -5.22
CA SER A 209 26.50 -1.80 -5.76
C SER A 209 25.78 -3.12 -5.99
N ALA A 210 24.89 -3.51 -5.05
CA ALA A 210 24.08 -4.71 -5.20
C ALA A 210 23.09 -4.58 -6.37
N PHE A 211 22.46 -3.41 -6.52
CA PHE A 211 21.53 -3.13 -7.61
C PHE A 211 22.22 -3.19 -8.98
N ASN A 212 23.38 -2.55 -9.14
CA ASN A 212 24.15 -2.58 -10.38
C ASN A 212 24.58 -4.01 -10.76
N TYR A 213 24.98 -4.83 -9.78
CA TYR A 213 25.30 -6.24 -10.01
C TYR A 213 24.05 -7.05 -10.40
N SER A 214 22.90 -6.67 -9.87
CA SER A 214 21.64 -7.39 -10.05
C SER A 214 21.08 -7.33 -11.48
N GLU A 215 21.50 -6.34 -12.29
CA GLU A 215 21.11 -6.20 -13.69
C GLU A 215 21.50 -7.41 -14.56
N GLU A 216 22.52 -8.17 -14.15
CA GLU A 216 22.97 -9.38 -14.85
C GLU A 216 22.16 -10.64 -14.46
N LEU A 217 21.29 -10.53 -13.46
CA LEU A 217 20.58 -11.66 -12.87
C LEU A 217 19.14 -11.76 -13.36
N GLU A 218 18.66 -13.01 -13.45
CA GLU A 218 17.24 -13.27 -13.67
C GLU A 218 16.50 -13.24 -12.33
N ASN A 219 15.49 -12.36 -12.22
CA ASN A 219 14.68 -12.14 -11.00
C ASN A 219 15.52 -11.83 -9.75
N PRO A 220 16.27 -10.71 -9.75
CA PRO A 220 17.15 -10.37 -8.64
C PRO A 220 16.39 -10.11 -7.34
N LEU A 221 16.94 -10.62 -6.24
CA LEU A 221 16.48 -10.42 -4.87
C LEU A 221 17.63 -9.83 -4.04
N ILE A 222 17.38 -8.72 -3.37
CA ILE A 222 18.35 -7.99 -2.55
C ILE A 222 17.80 -7.90 -1.12
N PHE A 223 18.52 -8.47 -0.17
CA PHE A 223 18.31 -8.32 1.26
C PHE A 223 19.09 -7.11 1.77
N ILE A 224 18.40 -6.13 2.35
CA ILE A 224 19.02 -4.93 2.93
C ILE A 224 19.02 -5.12 4.45
N HIS A 225 20.19 -5.38 5.03
CA HIS A 225 20.31 -5.70 6.45
C HIS A 225 20.05 -4.51 7.37
N ALA A 226 19.90 -4.78 8.67
CA ALA A 226 19.71 -3.74 9.67
C ALA A 226 20.81 -2.66 9.58
N GLY A 227 20.40 -1.40 9.49
CA GLY A 227 21.33 -0.30 9.26
C GLY A 227 20.66 1.01 8.88
N LEU A 228 21.46 2.08 8.93
CA LEU A 228 21.10 3.41 8.45
C LEU A 228 21.93 3.71 7.20
N TYR A 229 21.26 3.68 6.04
CA TYR A 229 21.84 3.88 4.72
C TYR A 229 21.65 5.33 4.30
N LYS A 230 22.76 6.04 4.08
CA LYS A 230 22.78 7.46 3.71
C LYS A 230 23.57 7.71 2.45
N GLY A 231 23.08 8.63 1.64
CA GLY A 231 23.81 9.15 0.47
C GLY A 231 23.68 8.32 -0.80
N GLU A 232 23.07 7.14 -0.74
CA GLU A 232 22.85 6.28 -1.91
C GLU A 232 21.75 6.85 -2.82
N PHE A 233 21.95 6.77 -4.13
CA PHE A 233 21.00 7.25 -5.12
C PHE A 233 20.38 6.07 -5.87
N LEU A 234 19.09 5.85 -5.69
CA LEU A 234 18.40 4.66 -6.19
C LEU A 234 17.34 5.03 -7.22
N ILE A 235 17.72 4.99 -8.49
CA ILE A 235 16.80 4.97 -9.63
C ILE A 235 16.62 3.53 -10.05
N ILE A 236 15.41 3.00 -9.87
CA ILE A 236 15.07 1.62 -10.24
C ILE A 236 14.40 1.64 -11.61
N ASP A 237 15.14 1.17 -12.62
CA ASP A 237 14.72 1.09 -14.02
C ASP A 237 14.59 -0.36 -14.52
N THR A 238 14.81 -1.34 -13.64
CA THR A 238 14.69 -2.78 -13.93
C THR A 238 13.89 -3.49 -12.83
N ASN A 239 13.42 -4.70 -13.13
CA ASN A 239 12.70 -5.51 -12.15
C ASN A 239 13.67 -6.06 -11.10
N VAL A 240 13.48 -5.65 -9.85
CA VAL A 240 14.24 -6.12 -8.70
C VAL A 240 13.36 -6.19 -7.47
N ALA A 241 13.56 -7.22 -6.65
CA ALA A 241 12.97 -7.31 -5.33
C ALA A 241 13.99 -6.85 -4.28
N MET A 242 13.65 -5.81 -3.53
CA MET A 242 14.43 -5.30 -2.40
C MET A 242 13.63 -5.47 -1.11
N ILE A 243 14.21 -6.13 -0.12
CA ILE A 243 13.53 -6.43 1.15
C ILE A 243 14.45 -6.17 2.35
N GLY A 244 13.93 -5.51 3.37
CA GLY A 244 14.66 -5.34 4.63
C GLY A 244 14.90 -6.68 5.33
N ALA A 245 16.03 -6.81 6.02
CA ALA A 245 16.45 -7.99 6.79
C ALA A 245 16.94 -7.58 8.18
N ALA A 246 16.18 -7.89 9.21
CA ALA A 246 16.47 -7.51 10.59
C ALA A 246 15.62 -8.35 11.57
N PRO A 247 16.01 -8.44 12.86
CA PRO A 247 15.17 -9.03 13.89
C PRO A 247 14.03 -8.08 14.29
N GLY A 248 12.98 -8.61 14.88
CA GLY A 248 11.83 -7.86 15.37
C GLY A 248 11.06 -7.15 14.26
N ASN A 249 10.74 -5.87 14.48
CA ASN A 249 10.11 -5.05 13.46
C ASN A 249 11.13 -4.67 12.39
N VAL A 250 11.13 -5.41 11.27
CA VAL A 250 12.12 -5.27 10.20
C VAL A 250 12.20 -3.83 9.68
N ALA A 251 11.04 -3.21 9.40
CA ALA A 251 10.98 -1.89 8.79
C ALA A 251 11.59 -0.80 9.69
N GLU A 252 11.52 -0.94 11.01
CA GLU A 252 12.10 0.04 11.96
C GLU A 252 13.63 -0.03 12.02
N ASN A 253 14.25 -1.14 11.61
CA ASN A 253 15.68 -1.38 11.73
C ASN A 253 16.45 -1.20 10.41
N VAL A 254 15.76 -1.16 9.27
CA VAL A 254 16.35 -0.94 7.95
C VAL A 254 15.92 0.43 7.42
N ILE A 255 16.79 1.42 7.51
CA ILE A 255 16.43 2.83 7.26
C ILE A 255 17.27 3.38 6.11
N LEU A 256 16.61 3.80 5.03
CA LEU A 256 17.21 4.56 3.93
C LEU A 256 16.85 6.03 4.12
N GLU A 257 17.84 6.89 4.32
CA GLU A 257 17.64 8.31 4.57
C GLU A 257 18.39 9.17 3.54
N ARG A 258 17.66 10.12 2.96
CA ARG A 258 18.17 11.09 2.00
C ARG A 258 17.80 12.51 2.40
N ASP A 259 18.70 13.44 2.11
CA ASP A 259 18.58 14.90 2.32
C ASP A 259 18.61 15.69 1.00
N THR A 260 18.95 15.03 -0.09
CA THR A 260 18.93 15.59 -1.45
C THR A 260 18.33 14.56 -2.38
N GLU A 261 17.55 15.04 -3.36
CA GLU A 261 16.86 14.19 -4.34
C GLU A 261 15.89 13.18 -3.71
N SER A 262 15.20 12.39 -4.53
CA SER A 262 14.25 11.42 -4.00
C SER A 262 14.97 10.23 -3.34
N THR A 263 14.42 9.63 -2.28
CA THR A 263 15.08 8.49 -1.61
C THR A 263 15.13 7.27 -2.52
N ILE A 264 14.01 6.96 -3.17
CA ILE A 264 13.91 5.95 -4.23
C ILE A 264 13.00 6.49 -5.34
N THR A 265 13.43 6.33 -6.59
CA THR A 265 12.62 6.65 -7.77
C THR A 265 12.48 5.42 -8.66
N PHE A 266 11.25 4.98 -8.90
CA PHE A 266 10.92 3.97 -9.91
C PHE A 266 10.67 4.66 -11.26
N VAL A 267 11.37 4.21 -12.29
CA VAL A 267 11.25 4.70 -13.68
C VAL A 267 10.96 3.55 -14.64
N GLU A 268 10.73 3.90 -15.92
CA GLU A 268 10.32 2.96 -16.95
C GLU A 268 11.21 1.71 -16.96
N GLY A 269 10.58 0.55 -16.80
CA GLY A 269 11.23 -0.77 -16.73
C GLY A 269 11.04 -1.48 -15.39
N ALA A 270 10.73 -0.74 -14.32
CA ALA A 270 10.34 -1.29 -13.02
C ALA A 270 8.85 -1.69 -12.97
N LYS A 271 8.50 -2.78 -13.66
CA LYS A 271 7.11 -3.26 -13.78
C LYS A 271 6.75 -4.37 -12.80
N GLU A 272 7.73 -5.17 -12.42
CA GLU A 272 7.59 -6.28 -11.46
C GLU A 272 8.60 -6.13 -10.33
N SER A 273 9.00 -4.90 -10.02
CA SER A 273 9.83 -4.60 -8.88
C SER A 273 9.03 -4.69 -7.58
N TYR A 274 9.73 -5.04 -6.51
CA TYR A 274 9.18 -5.14 -5.16
C TYR A 274 10.07 -4.37 -4.20
N LEU A 275 9.47 -3.60 -3.32
CA LEU A 275 10.15 -2.91 -2.22
C LEU A 275 9.36 -3.19 -0.94
N GLY A 276 10.00 -3.78 0.07
CA GLY A 276 9.28 -4.04 1.30
C GLY A 276 10.10 -4.11 2.58
N TYR A 277 9.40 -4.00 3.70
CA TYR A 277 9.94 -4.14 5.05
C TYR A 277 11.11 -3.21 5.37
N LEU A 278 11.01 -1.93 4.99
CA LEU A 278 12.03 -0.92 5.26
C LEU A 278 11.41 0.44 5.55
N THR A 279 12.20 1.32 6.16
CA THR A 279 11.85 2.72 6.35
C THR A 279 12.53 3.57 5.29
N LEU A 280 11.74 4.36 4.55
CA LEU A 280 12.22 5.45 3.72
C LEU A 280 12.07 6.79 4.46
N LYS A 281 13.14 7.58 4.49
CA LYS A 281 13.13 8.95 5.02
C LYS A 281 13.68 9.94 4.01
N PHE A 282 12.97 11.05 3.87
CA PHE A 282 13.46 12.23 3.15
C PHE A 282 13.50 13.45 4.08
N THR A 283 14.71 13.90 4.41
CA THR A 283 15.01 14.95 5.39
C THR A 283 15.84 16.06 4.72
N PRO A 284 15.25 16.88 3.83
CA PRO A 284 16.01 17.89 3.09
C PRO A 284 16.51 19.04 3.96
N ASP A 285 17.65 19.62 3.57
CA ASP A 285 18.22 20.80 4.22
C ASP A 285 17.35 22.05 3.95
N VAL A 286 16.79 22.60 5.04
CA VAL A 286 15.87 23.76 5.05
C VAL A 286 16.49 25.03 4.44
N SER A 287 17.82 25.11 4.34
CA SER A 287 18.55 26.29 3.86
C SER A 287 18.61 26.43 2.33
N SER A 288 18.20 25.40 1.59
CA SER A 288 18.29 25.35 0.15
C SER A 288 17.15 26.17 -0.49
N SER A 289 17.50 27.31 -1.06
CA SER A 289 16.59 28.23 -1.80
C SER A 289 16.09 27.66 -3.14
N VAL A 290 16.34 26.37 -3.41
CA VAL A 290 15.90 25.69 -4.61
C VAL A 290 14.47 25.21 -4.39
N PRO A 291 13.54 25.42 -5.33
CA PRO A 291 12.21 24.84 -5.20
C PRO A 291 12.35 23.30 -5.26
N HIS A 292 12.28 22.62 -4.11
CA HIS A 292 12.30 21.15 -4.01
C HIS A 292 11.00 20.52 -4.56
N HIS A 293 10.31 21.18 -5.49
CA HIS A 293 9.04 20.75 -6.07
C HIS A 293 9.12 19.47 -6.92
N LYS A 294 10.26 18.77 -6.93
CA LYS A 294 10.50 17.56 -7.72
C LYS A 294 11.03 16.36 -6.94
N HIS A 295 11.32 16.50 -5.65
CA HIS A 295 11.92 15.41 -4.88
C HIS A 295 10.97 14.95 -3.79
N TYR A 296 10.86 13.63 -3.65
CA TYR A 296 9.90 12.95 -2.79
C TYR A 296 10.63 11.87 -1.99
N CYS A 297 10.04 11.34 -0.93
CA CYS A 297 10.65 10.18 -0.29
C CYS A 297 10.61 8.96 -1.22
N LEU A 298 9.45 8.71 -1.82
CA LEU A 298 9.25 7.68 -2.82
C LEU A 298 8.59 8.30 -4.06
N GLU A 299 9.16 8.04 -5.23
CA GLU A 299 8.62 8.48 -6.51
C GLU A 299 8.37 7.28 -7.43
N VAL A 300 7.18 7.23 -8.04
CA VAL A 300 6.81 6.26 -9.08
C VAL A 300 6.43 7.02 -10.33
N GLY A 301 7.25 6.86 -11.37
CA GLY A 301 7.08 7.53 -12.65
C GLY A 301 6.17 6.80 -13.64
N GLU A 302 6.12 7.35 -14.86
CA GLU A 302 5.34 6.83 -15.98
C GLU A 302 5.74 5.38 -16.33
N ASN A 303 4.77 4.56 -16.75
CA ASN A 303 5.00 3.16 -17.18
C ASN A 303 5.62 2.22 -16.12
N CYS A 304 5.44 2.54 -14.84
CA CYS A 304 5.94 1.76 -13.70
C CYS A 304 4.79 1.09 -12.94
N THR A 305 4.99 -0.14 -12.47
CA THR A 305 4.00 -0.88 -11.66
C THR A 305 4.63 -1.59 -10.45
N PRO A 306 5.47 -0.91 -9.65
CA PRO A 306 6.13 -1.52 -8.50
C PRO A 306 5.13 -1.95 -7.43
N THR A 307 5.48 -2.98 -6.66
CA THR A 307 4.80 -3.33 -5.41
C THR A 307 5.59 -2.77 -4.22
N ILE A 308 4.95 -1.96 -3.39
CA ILE A 308 5.50 -1.40 -2.15
C ILE A 308 4.70 -1.96 -0.98
N ASP A 309 5.36 -2.68 -0.08
CA ASP A 309 4.69 -3.53 0.92
C ASP A 309 5.37 -3.47 2.30
N HIS A 310 4.61 -3.23 3.36
CA HIS A 310 5.14 -3.13 4.73
C HIS A 310 6.28 -2.11 4.90
N CYS A 311 6.23 -1.00 4.16
CA CYS A 311 7.20 0.09 4.28
C CYS A 311 6.70 1.19 5.21
N ILE A 312 7.63 1.84 5.91
CA ILE A 312 7.37 3.07 6.65
C ILE A 312 7.95 4.24 5.86
N ILE A 313 7.15 5.24 5.51
CA ILE A 313 7.57 6.33 4.63
C ILE A 313 7.32 7.65 5.34
N ARG A 314 8.39 8.42 5.58
CA ARG A 314 8.34 9.71 6.27
C ARG A 314 9.10 10.79 5.51
N SER A 315 8.58 12.01 5.52
CA SER A 315 9.28 13.15 4.92
C SER A 315 9.19 14.41 5.77
N ALA A 316 10.35 14.98 6.10
CA ALA A 316 10.44 16.29 6.74
C ALA A 316 10.39 17.45 5.72
N SER A 317 10.20 17.16 4.43
CA SER A 317 10.08 18.18 3.39
C SER A 317 8.79 18.97 3.56
N VAL A 318 8.92 20.30 3.62
CA VAL A 318 7.77 21.23 3.64
C VAL A 318 7.21 21.52 2.24
N VAL A 319 7.77 20.92 1.19
CA VAL A 319 7.28 20.99 -0.19
C VAL A 319 7.24 19.60 -0.82
N GLY A 320 6.35 19.41 -1.80
CA GLY A 320 6.18 18.12 -2.46
C GLY A 320 5.31 17.17 -1.64
N ALA A 321 5.68 15.90 -1.58
CA ALA A 321 4.96 14.85 -0.87
C ALA A 321 5.93 13.79 -0.35
N ALA A 322 5.48 12.93 0.56
CA ALA A 322 6.27 11.75 0.95
C ALA A 322 6.27 10.71 -0.17
N VAL A 323 5.11 10.38 -0.72
CA VAL A 323 4.96 9.49 -1.87
C VAL A 323 4.37 10.26 -3.05
N CYS A 324 5.00 10.19 -4.21
CA CYS A 324 4.48 10.73 -5.46
C CYS A 324 4.32 9.63 -6.51
N VAL A 325 3.13 9.54 -7.10
CA VAL A 325 2.84 8.66 -8.24
C VAL A 325 2.36 9.54 -9.39
N THR A 326 3.07 9.51 -10.51
CA THR A 326 2.84 10.44 -11.61
C THR A 326 3.03 9.81 -12.98
N GLY A 327 2.25 10.25 -13.95
CA GLY A 327 2.35 9.84 -15.34
C GLY A 327 1.37 8.74 -15.74
N LYS A 328 1.19 8.57 -17.05
CA LYS A 328 0.33 7.53 -17.61
C LYS A 328 0.91 6.14 -17.34
N SER A 329 0.03 5.18 -17.14
CA SER A 329 0.44 3.79 -16.87
C SER A 329 1.36 3.64 -15.63
N ALA A 330 1.39 4.65 -14.74
CA ALA A 330 1.91 4.49 -13.40
C ALA A 330 0.83 3.81 -12.57
N GLU A 331 0.99 2.51 -12.29
CA GLU A 331 -0.02 1.68 -11.62
C GLU A 331 0.62 0.86 -10.49
N PRO A 332 1.20 1.51 -9.45
CA PRO A 332 1.81 0.80 -8.34
C PRO A 332 0.76 0.07 -7.50
N VAL A 333 1.21 -0.94 -6.76
CA VAL A 333 0.47 -1.54 -5.64
C VAL A 333 1.15 -1.11 -4.35
N ILE A 334 0.52 -0.24 -3.57
CA ILE A 334 1.03 0.20 -2.26
C ILE A 334 0.12 -0.39 -1.17
N LYS A 335 0.67 -1.26 -0.34
CA LYS A 335 -0.13 -1.96 0.68
C LYS A 335 0.61 -2.15 2.00
N HIS A 336 -0.13 -2.22 3.10
CA HIS A 336 0.40 -2.37 4.46
C HIS A 336 1.48 -1.33 4.82
N CYS A 337 1.49 -0.16 4.18
CA CYS A 337 2.49 0.88 4.42
C CYS A 337 2.00 1.89 5.46
N ASP A 338 2.95 2.43 6.23
CA ASP A 338 2.75 3.55 7.15
C ASP A 338 3.32 4.84 6.51
N ILE A 339 2.44 5.70 5.98
CA ILE A 339 2.79 6.99 5.39
C ILE A 339 2.41 8.08 6.39
N SER A 340 3.33 8.36 7.31
CA SER A 340 3.04 9.21 8.46
C SER A 340 4.11 10.22 8.82
N ASP A 341 3.71 11.18 9.66
CA ASP A 341 4.60 12.21 10.23
C ASP A 341 5.32 13.03 9.14
N CYS A 342 4.60 13.37 8.06
CA CYS A 342 5.15 14.15 6.96
C CYS A 342 4.82 15.64 7.08
N GLU A 343 5.78 16.51 6.79
CA GLU A 343 5.61 17.99 6.87
C GLU A 343 4.92 18.60 5.64
N ASN A 344 4.43 17.76 4.72
CA ASN A 344 3.56 18.16 3.61
C ASN A 344 2.51 17.06 3.35
N VAL A 345 2.24 16.71 2.09
CA VAL A 345 1.28 15.70 1.66
C VAL A 345 1.85 14.30 1.90
N GLY A 346 1.03 13.39 2.41
CA GLY A 346 1.43 11.99 2.56
C GLY A 346 1.58 11.30 1.21
N LEU A 347 0.45 11.13 0.50
CA LEU A 347 0.37 10.45 -0.78
C LEU A 347 -0.17 11.39 -1.87
N TYR A 348 0.61 11.66 -2.90
CA TYR A 348 0.24 12.51 -4.03
C TYR A 348 0.18 11.70 -5.33
N ILE A 349 -0.98 11.73 -6.01
CA ILE A 349 -1.26 10.95 -7.22
C ILE A 349 -1.73 11.92 -8.30
N THR A 350 -1.00 12.00 -9.41
CA THR A 350 -1.20 13.04 -10.42
C THR A 350 -0.98 12.54 -11.85
N ASP A 351 -1.37 13.35 -12.82
CA ASP A 351 -1.02 13.23 -14.25
C ASP A 351 -1.39 11.88 -14.86
N HIS A 352 -2.66 11.51 -14.70
CA HIS A 352 -3.24 10.24 -15.16
C HIS A 352 -2.74 8.97 -14.47
N ALA A 353 -1.95 9.11 -13.39
CA ALA A 353 -1.55 7.97 -12.57
C ALA A 353 -2.77 7.23 -12.00
N GLN A 354 -2.61 5.91 -11.88
CA GLN A 354 -3.57 5.00 -11.25
C GLN A 354 -2.84 4.23 -10.14
N GLY A 355 -3.24 2.98 -9.90
CA GLY A 355 -2.66 2.13 -8.88
C GLY A 355 -3.68 1.66 -7.85
N ILE A 356 -3.26 0.70 -7.04
CA ILE A 356 -4.03 0.11 -5.95
C ILE A 356 -3.34 0.48 -4.64
N TYR A 357 -4.10 1.07 -3.73
CA TYR A 357 -3.64 1.50 -2.43
C TYR A 357 -4.53 0.86 -1.39
N GLU A 358 -4.05 -0.18 -0.73
CA GLU A 358 -4.87 -0.95 0.21
C GLU A 358 -4.23 -1.20 1.57
N GLU A 359 -5.05 -1.13 2.63
CA GLU A 359 -4.62 -1.48 3.99
C GLU A 359 -3.42 -0.64 4.46
N ASN A 360 -3.36 0.63 4.03
CA ASN A 360 -2.33 1.57 4.46
C ASN A 360 -2.80 2.44 5.62
N GLU A 361 -1.85 2.82 6.46
CA GLU A 361 -1.97 3.82 7.51
C GLU A 361 -1.43 5.15 6.98
N ILE A 362 -2.27 6.19 6.89
CA ILE A 362 -1.91 7.51 6.36
C ILE A 362 -2.26 8.56 7.41
N SER A 363 -1.26 9.02 8.17
CA SER A 363 -1.56 9.82 9.36
C SER A 363 -0.55 10.88 9.76
N ARG A 364 -1.02 11.88 10.52
CA ARG A 364 -0.17 12.95 11.08
C ARG A 364 0.59 13.77 10.02
N ASN A 365 0.08 13.81 8.80
CA ASN A 365 0.62 14.61 7.69
C ASN A 365 0.16 16.08 7.84
N ALA A 366 1.04 17.03 7.50
CA ALA A 366 0.81 18.44 7.75
C ALA A 366 -0.18 19.10 6.78
N LEU A 367 -0.24 18.61 5.53
CA LEU A 367 -1.28 18.97 4.56
C LEU A 367 -2.22 17.77 4.34
N ALA A 368 -2.60 17.48 3.09
CA ALA A 368 -3.51 16.40 2.77
C ALA A 368 -2.88 15.03 3.09
N GLY A 369 -3.67 14.12 3.67
CA GLY A 369 -3.26 12.71 3.76
C GLY A 369 -3.08 12.10 2.37
N VAL A 370 -4.11 12.24 1.53
CA VAL A 370 -4.11 11.79 0.14
C VAL A 370 -4.52 12.93 -0.78
N TRP A 371 -3.77 13.14 -1.86
CA TRP A 371 -4.00 14.20 -2.83
C TRP A 371 -4.09 13.64 -4.24
N VAL A 372 -5.22 13.82 -4.92
CA VAL A 372 -5.49 13.29 -6.27
C VAL A 372 -5.78 14.43 -7.24
N LYS A 373 -5.00 14.55 -8.32
CA LYS A 373 -5.15 15.63 -9.31
C LYS A 373 -4.88 15.21 -10.75
N ASN A 374 -5.21 16.08 -11.71
CA ASN A 374 -4.80 15.97 -13.12
C ASN A 374 -5.26 14.65 -13.73
N HIS A 375 -6.54 14.34 -13.56
CA HIS A 375 -7.15 13.11 -14.08
C HIS A 375 -6.57 11.80 -13.53
N ALA A 376 -5.78 11.85 -12.45
CA ALA A 376 -5.40 10.65 -11.71
C ALA A 376 -6.63 9.91 -11.20
N ASN A 377 -6.56 8.58 -11.18
CA ASN A 377 -7.69 7.71 -10.88
C ASN A 377 -7.26 6.49 -10.04
N PRO A 378 -6.90 6.69 -8.77
CA PRO A 378 -6.47 5.60 -7.89
C PRO A 378 -7.63 4.74 -7.40
N ILE A 379 -7.32 3.49 -7.04
CA ILE A 379 -8.22 2.61 -6.29
C ILE A 379 -7.73 2.54 -4.84
N MET A 380 -8.49 3.12 -3.91
CA MET A 380 -8.16 3.23 -2.50
C MET A 380 -9.10 2.35 -1.67
N ARG A 381 -8.57 1.29 -1.03
CA ARG A 381 -9.38 0.31 -0.29
C ARG A 381 -8.89 0.07 1.13
N ARG A 382 -9.80 0.03 2.11
CA ARG A 382 -9.44 -0.39 3.49
C ARG A 382 -8.27 0.40 4.10
N ASN A 383 -8.07 1.65 3.69
CA ASN A 383 -7.04 2.51 4.27
C ASN A 383 -7.57 3.25 5.49
N HIS A 384 -6.67 3.59 6.39
CA HIS A 384 -6.92 4.41 7.57
C HIS A 384 -6.26 5.78 7.38
N ILE A 385 -7.07 6.85 7.27
CA ILE A 385 -6.60 8.19 6.92
C ILE A 385 -6.99 9.17 8.03
N HIS A 386 -6.05 9.47 8.93
CA HIS A 386 -6.43 10.16 10.15
C HIS A 386 -5.40 11.08 10.79
N HIS A 387 -5.87 11.91 11.73
CA HIS A 387 -5.02 12.78 12.54
C HIS A 387 -4.12 13.71 11.71
N GLY A 388 -4.50 14.01 10.46
CA GLY A 388 -3.85 14.99 9.61
C GLY A 388 -4.12 16.41 10.10
N ARG A 389 -3.16 17.32 9.89
CA ARG A 389 -3.28 18.74 10.27
C ARG A 389 -4.08 19.56 9.25
N ASP A 390 -4.55 18.94 8.17
CA ASP A 390 -5.40 19.52 7.12
C ASP A 390 -6.52 18.54 6.70
N VAL A 391 -6.83 18.42 5.40
CA VAL A 391 -7.81 17.49 4.81
C VAL A 391 -7.32 16.04 4.84
N GLY A 392 -8.23 15.07 5.06
CA GLY A 392 -7.91 13.65 4.92
C GLY A 392 -7.61 13.27 3.46
N VAL A 393 -8.62 13.38 2.60
CA VAL A 393 -8.51 13.14 1.14
C VAL A 393 -8.91 14.39 0.38
N PHE A 394 -8.04 14.87 -0.51
CA PHE A 394 -8.33 16.01 -1.37
C PHE A 394 -8.27 15.59 -2.85
N THR A 395 -9.37 15.80 -3.57
CA THR A 395 -9.46 15.57 -5.02
C THR A 395 -9.73 16.89 -5.75
N PHE A 396 -8.89 17.24 -6.72
CA PHE A 396 -8.97 18.53 -7.42
C PHE A 396 -8.45 18.45 -8.86
N ASP A 397 -8.63 19.51 -9.65
CA ASP A 397 -8.17 19.59 -11.06
C ASP A 397 -8.53 18.35 -11.89
N SER A 398 -9.83 18.05 -11.97
CA SER A 398 -10.38 16.85 -12.64
C SER A 398 -9.87 15.51 -12.11
N GLY A 399 -9.32 15.46 -10.89
CA GLY A 399 -9.00 14.24 -10.17
C GLY A 399 -10.21 13.32 -10.03
N LEU A 400 -9.98 12.02 -10.16
CA LEU A 400 -10.96 10.97 -10.03
C LEU A 400 -10.63 10.12 -8.79
N GLY A 401 -10.82 8.81 -8.88
CA GLY A 401 -10.52 7.85 -7.82
C GLY A 401 -11.75 7.09 -7.35
N TYR A 402 -11.52 5.83 -6.99
CA TYR A 402 -12.50 4.94 -6.38
C TYR A 402 -12.08 4.63 -4.95
N PHE A 403 -12.84 5.11 -3.98
CA PHE A 403 -12.58 4.97 -2.55
C PHE A 403 -13.61 4.03 -1.95
N GLU A 404 -13.17 2.89 -1.44
CA GLU A 404 -14.05 1.85 -0.91
C GLU A 404 -13.62 1.39 0.48
N THR A 405 -14.54 1.44 1.44
CA THR A 405 -14.30 0.91 2.80
C THR A 405 -13.07 1.52 3.47
N ASN A 406 -12.81 2.81 3.24
CA ASN A 406 -11.78 3.54 3.96
C ASN A 406 -12.36 4.17 5.22
N ASP A 407 -11.54 4.27 6.25
CA ASP A 407 -11.86 4.96 7.50
C ASP A 407 -11.10 6.29 7.56
N ILE A 408 -11.82 7.42 7.59
CA ILE A 408 -11.28 8.76 7.45
C ILE A 408 -11.74 9.63 8.62
N HIS A 409 -10.83 9.94 9.57
CA HIS A 409 -11.25 10.60 10.80
C HIS A 409 -10.20 11.46 11.50
N ASN A 410 -10.63 12.26 12.48
CA ASN A 410 -9.76 13.13 13.29
C ASN A 410 -8.86 14.08 12.48
N ASN A 411 -9.22 14.39 11.24
CA ASN A 411 -8.51 15.36 10.41
C ASN A 411 -8.94 16.79 10.79
N ARG A 412 -8.02 17.74 10.74
CA ARG A 412 -8.28 19.12 11.18
C ARG A 412 -9.26 19.85 10.26
N ILE A 413 -9.24 19.58 8.95
CA ILE A 413 -10.17 20.18 8.00
C ILE A 413 -11.23 19.14 7.64
N ALA A 414 -11.48 18.90 6.35
CA ALA A 414 -12.52 17.98 5.92
C ALA A 414 -11.98 16.55 5.90
N GLY A 415 -12.86 15.57 6.12
CA GLY A 415 -12.50 14.19 5.83
C GLY A 415 -12.22 14.00 4.34
N PHE A 416 -13.11 14.54 3.51
CA PHE A 416 -13.02 14.45 2.06
C PHE A 416 -13.33 15.81 1.41
N GLU A 417 -12.41 16.36 0.62
CA GLU A 417 -12.58 17.58 -0.14
C GLU A 417 -12.57 17.32 -1.65
N VAL A 418 -13.50 17.94 -2.39
CA VAL A 418 -13.65 17.82 -3.83
C VAL A 418 -13.76 19.21 -4.45
N LYS A 419 -12.87 19.50 -5.41
CA LYS A 419 -12.71 20.83 -6.00
C LYS A 419 -12.49 20.80 -7.52
N ALA A 420 -12.77 21.89 -8.22
CA ALA A 420 -12.29 22.17 -9.58
C ALA A 420 -12.60 21.03 -10.59
N GLY A 421 -13.87 20.64 -10.65
CA GLY A 421 -14.36 19.63 -11.60
C GLY A 421 -14.04 18.17 -11.27
N ALA A 422 -13.29 17.92 -10.17
CA ALA A 422 -13.01 16.58 -9.66
C ALA A 422 -14.28 15.78 -9.41
N ASN A 423 -14.19 14.46 -9.60
CA ASN A 423 -15.35 13.57 -9.60
C ASN A 423 -15.00 12.17 -9.06
N PRO A 424 -14.64 12.06 -7.76
CA PRO A 424 -14.36 10.78 -7.13
C PRO A 424 -15.64 9.96 -6.91
N THR A 425 -15.48 8.64 -6.79
CA THR A 425 -16.55 7.73 -6.34
C THR A 425 -16.17 7.17 -4.97
N VAL A 426 -16.96 7.48 -3.95
CA VAL A 426 -16.71 7.15 -2.54
C VAL A 426 -17.84 6.27 -2.03
N VAL A 427 -17.51 5.03 -1.68
CA VAL A 427 -18.47 3.96 -1.43
C VAL A 427 -18.16 3.24 -0.13
N ARG A 428 -19.16 3.11 0.76
CA ARG A 428 -19.03 2.35 2.01
C ARG A 428 -17.86 2.78 2.90
N CYS A 429 -17.46 4.06 2.84
CA CYS A 429 -16.46 4.64 3.73
C CYS A 429 -17.10 5.15 5.03
N GLU A 430 -16.28 5.26 6.08
CA GLU A 430 -16.62 5.92 7.34
C GLU A 430 -15.86 7.25 7.41
N ILE A 431 -16.60 8.37 7.54
CA ILE A 431 -16.04 9.73 7.55
C ILE A 431 -16.52 10.45 8.80
N HIS A 432 -15.66 10.53 9.82
CA HIS A 432 -16.12 10.92 11.14
C HIS A 432 -15.12 11.69 11.97
N ASN A 433 -15.61 12.32 13.05
CA ASN A 433 -14.77 13.02 14.04
C ASN A 433 -13.81 14.07 13.43
N GLY A 434 -14.11 14.61 12.25
CA GLY A 434 -13.37 15.72 11.66
C GLY A 434 -13.65 17.03 12.40
N GLN A 435 -12.65 17.91 12.49
CA GLN A 435 -12.83 19.20 13.17
C GLN A 435 -13.62 20.22 12.32
N THR A 436 -13.87 19.93 11.04
CA THR A 436 -14.80 20.70 10.18
C THR A 436 -15.91 19.82 9.58
N GLY A 437 -16.21 19.95 8.29
CA GLY A 437 -17.22 19.16 7.60
C GLY A 437 -16.71 17.76 7.23
N GLY A 438 -17.60 16.77 7.16
CA GLY A 438 -17.20 15.42 6.74
C GLY A 438 -16.75 15.41 5.27
N ILE A 439 -17.67 15.81 4.39
CA ILE A 439 -17.44 15.96 2.95
C ILE A 439 -17.62 17.44 2.57
N TYR A 440 -16.66 18.00 1.81
CA TYR A 440 -16.71 19.36 1.31
C TYR A 440 -16.55 19.39 -0.21
N VAL A 441 -17.60 19.79 -0.93
CA VAL A 441 -17.61 19.88 -2.40
C VAL A 441 -17.80 21.33 -2.82
N HIS A 442 -16.81 21.89 -3.52
CA HIS A 442 -16.81 23.29 -3.94
C HIS A 442 -16.14 23.51 -5.32
N GLU A 443 -16.23 24.74 -5.82
CA GLU A 443 -15.71 25.19 -7.12
C GLU A 443 -15.99 24.23 -8.29
N ASN A 444 -17.27 24.01 -8.59
CA ASN A 444 -17.73 23.06 -9.63
C ASN A 444 -17.32 21.59 -9.36
N GLY A 445 -17.01 21.24 -8.11
CA GLY A 445 -16.77 19.88 -7.69
C GLY A 445 -17.99 18.99 -7.93
N ARG A 446 -17.72 17.71 -8.21
CA ARG A 446 -18.74 16.68 -8.38
C ARG A 446 -18.49 15.56 -7.37
N GLY A 447 -18.64 14.32 -7.79
CA GLY A 447 -18.42 13.15 -6.97
C GLY A 447 -19.70 12.38 -6.65
N GLN A 448 -19.52 11.10 -6.40
CA GLN A 448 -20.57 10.18 -5.99
C GLN A 448 -20.24 9.65 -4.60
N PHE A 449 -21.07 9.98 -3.61
CA PHE A 449 -20.95 9.51 -2.24
C PHE A 449 -22.10 8.56 -1.97
N ILE A 450 -21.81 7.26 -1.94
CA ILE A 450 -22.80 6.19 -1.93
C ILE A 450 -22.59 5.28 -0.70
N GLU A 451 -23.65 5.03 0.07
CA GLU A 451 -23.60 4.04 1.16
C GLU A 451 -22.52 4.30 2.23
N ASN A 452 -22.14 5.57 2.44
CA ASN A 452 -21.16 5.97 3.45
C ASN A 452 -21.83 6.27 4.79
N LYS A 453 -21.04 6.18 5.86
CA LYS A 453 -21.39 6.68 7.19
C LYS A 453 -20.64 7.98 7.43
N ILE A 454 -21.36 9.07 7.69
CA ILE A 454 -20.79 10.40 7.89
C ILE A 454 -21.31 10.95 9.21
N HIS A 455 -20.47 11.01 10.25
CA HIS A 455 -20.98 11.32 11.59
C HIS A 455 -19.98 11.97 12.53
N SER A 456 -20.49 12.52 13.63
CA SER A 456 -19.68 13.07 14.72
C SER A 456 -18.69 14.17 14.28
N ASN A 457 -18.92 14.78 13.11
CA ASN A 457 -18.11 15.89 12.62
C ASN A 457 -18.52 17.18 13.35
N ASN A 458 -17.55 18.07 13.56
CA ASN A 458 -17.79 19.34 14.27
C ASN A 458 -18.64 20.31 13.45
N PHE A 459 -18.56 20.26 12.12
CA PHE A 459 -19.48 20.99 11.25
C PHE A 459 -20.44 20.04 10.53
N ALA A 460 -21.02 20.46 9.41
CA ALA A 460 -22.04 19.65 8.77
C ALA A 460 -21.43 18.36 8.20
N GLY A 461 -22.25 17.31 8.10
CA GLY A 461 -21.80 16.06 7.47
C GLY A 461 -21.35 16.29 6.03
N VAL A 462 -22.14 17.03 5.25
CA VAL A 462 -21.84 17.34 3.84
C VAL A 462 -22.03 18.83 3.57
N TRP A 463 -21.04 19.45 2.95
CA TRP A 463 -21.05 20.82 2.43
C TRP A 463 -20.99 20.84 0.92
N ILE A 464 -21.92 21.57 0.30
CA ILE A 464 -21.99 21.74 -1.16
C ILE A 464 -22.10 23.23 -1.46
N THR A 465 -21.13 23.76 -2.20
CA THR A 465 -21.08 25.19 -2.53
C THR A 465 -20.45 25.48 -3.88
N SER A 466 -20.43 26.74 -4.27
CA SER A 466 -19.73 27.26 -5.45
C SER A 466 -20.07 26.46 -6.72
N HIS A 467 -21.36 26.37 -7.03
CA HIS A 467 -21.90 25.69 -8.22
C HIS A 467 -21.65 24.17 -8.30
N SER A 468 -21.22 23.55 -7.19
CA SER A 468 -20.94 22.11 -7.15
C SER A 468 -22.20 21.27 -7.27
N ASN A 469 -22.06 20.06 -7.83
CA ASN A 469 -23.18 19.19 -8.14
C ASN A 469 -22.86 17.69 -7.86
N PRO A 470 -22.65 17.32 -6.58
CA PRO A 470 -22.39 15.93 -6.21
C PRO A 470 -23.68 15.10 -6.14
N THR A 471 -23.52 13.77 -6.15
CA THR A 471 -24.60 12.82 -5.81
C THR A 471 -24.34 12.26 -4.40
N ILE A 472 -25.25 12.52 -3.48
CA ILE A 472 -25.24 11.99 -2.10
C ILE A 472 -26.38 10.98 -2.01
N ARG A 473 -26.05 9.69 -2.03
CA ARG A 473 -27.03 8.62 -2.15
C ARG A 473 -26.87 7.51 -1.10
N ARG A 474 -27.97 7.10 -0.45
CA ARG A 474 -27.97 5.95 0.48
C ARG A 474 -26.98 6.08 1.66
N ASN A 475 -26.59 7.29 2.04
CA ASN A 475 -25.67 7.50 3.16
C ASN A 475 -26.42 7.58 4.48
N GLU A 476 -25.72 7.28 5.57
CA GLU A 476 -26.12 7.60 6.93
C GLU A 476 -25.37 8.86 7.38
N ILE A 477 -26.11 9.95 7.66
CA ILE A 477 -25.53 11.25 8.03
C ILE A 477 -26.05 11.68 9.39
N TYR A 478 -25.25 11.55 10.44
CA TYR A 478 -25.78 11.63 11.80
C TYR A 478 -24.85 12.18 12.87
N ASN A 479 -25.44 12.63 13.99
CA ASN A 479 -24.72 13.12 15.17
C ASN A 479 -23.65 14.19 14.87
N GLY A 480 -23.81 14.99 13.81
CA GLY A 480 -22.98 16.15 13.54
C GLY A 480 -23.35 17.33 14.44
N HIS A 481 -22.37 18.17 14.77
CA HIS A 481 -22.58 19.36 15.62
C HIS A 481 -23.16 20.56 14.85
N GLN A 482 -23.37 20.42 13.53
CA GLN A 482 -24.14 21.35 12.70
C GLN A 482 -25.24 20.62 11.92
N GLY A 483 -25.52 21.01 10.68
CA GLY A 483 -26.55 20.38 9.84
C GLY A 483 -26.09 19.04 9.29
N GLY A 484 -27.01 18.22 8.78
CA GLY A 484 -26.63 16.99 8.09
C GLY A 484 -26.00 17.31 6.74
N VAL A 485 -26.78 17.94 5.85
CA VAL A 485 -26.36 18.40 4.53
C VAL A 485 -26.59 19.90 4.42
N TYR A 486 -25.56 20.66 4.08
CA TYR A 486 -25.62 22.11 3.94
C TYR A 486 -25.22 22.54 2.52
N ILE A 487 -26.15 23.22 1.85
CA ILE A 487 -26.07 23.60 0.45
C ILE A 487 -26.22 25.11 0.35
N PHE A 488 -25.21 25.78 -0.18
CA PHE A 488 -25.17 27.25 -0.30
C PHE A 488 -24.37 27.69 -1.54
N GLY A 489 -24.27 29.00 -1.78
CA GLY A 489 -23.44 29.56 -2.86
C GLY A 489 -23.73 28.96 -4.24
N GLU A 490 -25.00 28.90 -4.64
CA GLU A 490 -25.44 28.31 -5.92
C GLU A 490 -25.12 26.80 -6.05
N GLY A 491 -24.83 26.13 -4.94
CA GLY A 491 -24.68 24.67 -4.88
C GLY A 491 -25.94 23.94 -5.35
N ARG A 492 -25.73 22.78 -5.98
CA ARG A 492 -26.75 21.88 -6.50
C ARG A 492 -26.53 20.48 -5.92
N GLY A 493 -26.89 19.44 -6.65
CA GLY A 493 -26.67 18.05 -6.27
C GLY A 493 -27.95 17.25 -6.18
N LEU A 494 -27.79 15.94 -6.23
CA LEU A 494 -28.85 14.97 -6.00
C LEU A 494 -28.65 14.36 -4.61
N ILE A 495 -29.58 14.64 -3.71
CA ILE A 495 -29.59 14.13 -2.34
C ILE A 495 -30.73 13.12 -2.26
N GLU A 496 -30.41 11.81 -2.32
CA GLU A 496 -31.46 10.79 -2.36
C GLU A 496 -31.23 9.54 -1.51
N HIS A 497 -32.32 8.95 -1.02
CA HIS A 497 -32.28 7.72 -0.22
C HIS A 497 -31.37 7.77 1.02
N ASN A 498 -31.02 8.96 1.52
CA ASN A 498 -30.18 9.10 2.70
C ASN A 498 -31.01 9.00 3.99
N ASN A 499 -30.36 8.53 5.05
CA ASN A 499 -30.88 8.56 6.40
C ASN A 499 -30.14 9.62 7.23
N ILE A 500 -30.81 10.73 7.54
CA ILE A 500 -30.20 11.92 8.14
C ILE A 500 -30.81 12.16 9.52
N TYR A 501 -30.03 12.04 10.59
CA TYR A 501 -30.60 12.06 11.94
C TYR A 501 -29.66 12.52 13.06
N GLY A 502 -30.21 12.94 14.20
CA GLY A 502 -29.41 13.27 15.39
C GLY A 502 -28.51 14.50 15.27
N ASN A 503 -28.57 15.23 14.15
CA ASN A 503 -27.75 16.43 13.91
C ASN A 503 -28.26 17.61 14.76
N ALA A 504 -27.32 18.46 15.20
CA ALA A 504 -27.61 19.58 16.09
C ALA A 504 -28.37 20.73 15.39
N LEU A 505 -28.12 20.95 14.11
CA LEU A 505 -28.87 21.90 13.27
C LEU A 505 -29.79 21.16 12.29
N ALA A 506 -30.24 21.87 11.25
CA ALA A 506 -31.20 21.31 10.32
C ALA A 506 -30.65 20.07 9.62
N GLY A 507 -31.50 19.05 9.41
CA GLY A 507 -31.10 17.84 8.69
C GLY A 507 -30.58 18.18 7.29
N ILE A 508 -31.33 19.00 6.55
CA ILE A 508 -30.89 19.58 5.28
C ILE A 508 -31.11 21.10 5.32
N GLN A 509 -30.09 21.88 4.95
CA GLN A 509 -30.17 23.33 4.82
C GLN A 509 -29.82 23.76 3.39
N ILE A 510 -30.69 24.60 2.78
CA ILE A 510 -30.55 25.10 1.41
C ILE A 510 -30.63 26.62 1.44
N ARG A 511 -29.60 27.31 0.91
CA ARG A 511 -29.60 28.78 0.89
C ARG A 511 -28.83 29.40 -0.27
N THR A 512 -28.85 30.73 -0.34
CA THR A 512 -28.01 31.52 -1.27
C THR A 512 -28.18 31.07 -2.73
N ASN A 513 -29.43 31.09 -3.20
CA ASN A 513 -29.81 30.68 -4.56
C ASN A 513 -29.45 29.23 -4.95
N SER A 514 -29.10 28.35 -4.00
CA SER A 514 -28.89 26.93 -4.26
C SER A 514 -30.14 26.22 -4.74
N ASP A 515 -29.97 25.24 -5.63
CA ASP A 515 -31.05 24.54 -6.34
C ASP A 515 -30.78 23.02 -6.42
N PRO A 516 -30.89 22.28 -5.30
CA PRO A 516 -30.68 20.84 -5.28
C PRO A 516 -31.96 20.04 -5.57
N ILE A 517 -31.79 18.76 -5.90
CA ILE A 517 -32.88 17.77 -5.89
C ILE A 517 -32.77 16.95 -4.60
N VAL A 518 -33.78 17.03 -3.75
CA VAL A 518 -33.85 16.33 -2.46
C VAL A 518 -35.02 15.36 -2.51
N ARG A 519 -34.76 14.04 -2.58
CA ARG A 519 -35.83 13.05 -2.70
C ARG A 519 -35.61 11.73 -1.99
N TYR A 520 -36.69 11.08 -1.56
CA TYR A 520 -36.64 9.76 -0.91
C TYR A 520 -35.74 9.70 0.35
N ASN A 521 -35.46 10.82 1.00
CA ASN A 521 -34.65 10.84 2.22
C ASN A 521 -35.53 10.66 3.46
N LYS A 522 -34.94 10.06 4.49
CA LYS A 522 -35.48 10.05 5.86
C LYS A 522 -34.74 11.09 6.67
N ILE A 523 -35.45 12.07 7.22
CA ILE A 523 -34.87 13.19 7.96
C ILE A 523 -35.54 13.30 9.32
N HIS A 524 -34.86 12.85 10.37
CA HIS A 524 -35.53 12.64 11.65
C HIS A 524 -34.68 12.78 12.89
N HIS A 525 -35.34 12.92 14.04
CA HIS A 525 -34.67 12.95 15.35
C HIS A 525 -33.55 14.00 15.44
N GLY A 526 -33.65 15.09 14.67
CA GLY A 526 -32.74 16.24 14.74
C GLY A 526 -33.09 17.20 15.88
N GLN A 527 -32.09 17.95 16.36
CA GLN A 527 -32.28 18.95 17.41
C GLN A 527 -32.84 20.29 16.88
N HIS A 528 -32.92 20.44 15.56
CA HIS A 528 -33.51 21.59 14.87
C HIS A 528 -34.66 21.13 13.93
N GLY A 529 -35.02 21.94 12.94
CA GLY A 529 -35.97 21.58 11.89
C GLY A 529 -35.43 20.56 10.89
N GLY A 530 -36.30 19.82 10.22
CA GLY A 530 -35.89 18.77 9.28
C GLY A 530 -35.21 19.34 8.03
N ILE A 531 -35.95 20.12 7.25
CA ILE A 531 -35.44 20.82 6.06
C ILE A 531 -35.61 22.33 6.25
N TYR A 532 -34.54 23.10 6.09
CA TYR A 532 -34.56 24.55 6.19
C TYR A 532 -34.11 25.22 4.89
N VAL A 533 -35.01 25.95 4.24
CA VAL A 533 -34.75 26.68 2.99
C VAL A 533 -34.83 28.18 3.26
N HIS A 534 -33.76 28.91 2.99
CA HIS A 534 -33.72 30.36 3.22
C HIS A 534 -32.81 31.08 2.22
N GLU A 535 -32.70 32.42 2.33
CA GLU A 535 -31.90 33.29 1.45
C GLU A 535 -32.02 32.94 -0.04
N LYS A 536 -33.25 32.97 -0.57
CA LYS A 536 -33.55 32.65 -1.98
C LYS A 536 -33.20 31.22 -2.41
N GLY A 537 -33.02 30.30 -1.45
CA GLY A 537 -32.89 28.87 -1.75
C GLY A 537 -34.08 28.33 -2.56
N GLN A 538 -33.78 27.43 -3.47
CA GLN A 538 -34.71 26.80 -4.41
C GLN A 538 -34.61 25.27 -4.25
N GLY A 539 -34.84 24.52 -5.32
CA GLY A 539 -34.75 23.06 -5.33
C GLY A 539 -36.09 22.34 -5.41
N LEU A 540 -36.03 21.11 -5.89
CA LEU A 540 -37.13 20.16 -5.85
C LEU A 540 -36.99 19.29 -4.60
N ILE A 541 -37.96 19.40 -3.69
CA ILE A 541 -38.04 18.59 -2.48
C ILE A 541 -39.23 17.66 -2.65
N GLU A 542 -38.99 16.39 -2.96
CA GLU A 542 -40.07 15.44 -3.21
C GLU A 542 -39.93 14.08 -2.54
N GLU A 543 -41.05 13.48 -2.13
CA GLU A 543 -41.07 12.11 -1.59
C GLU A 543 -40.13 11.85 -0.40
N ASN A 544 -39.87 12.88 0.42
CA ASN A 544 -39.10 12.75 1.64
C ASN A 544 -40.01 12.43 2.83
N GLU A 545 -39.47 11.69 3.80
CA GLU A 545 -40.10 11.41 5.08
C GLU A 545 -39.40 12.22 6.18
N VAL A 546 -40.11 13.21 6.74
CA VAL A 546 -39.57 14.16 7.71
C VAL A 546 -40.35 14.08 9.02
N TYR A 547 -39.71 13.64 10.09
CA TYR A 547 -40.42 13.34 11.34
C TYR A 547 -39.57 13.42 12.61
N ALA A 548 -40.20 13.56 13.77
CA ALA A 548 -39.54 13.54 15.08
C ALA A 548 -38.40 14.56 15.25
N ASN A 549 -38.42 15.65 14.46
CA ASN A 549 -37.50 16.77 14.60
C ASN A 549 -38.00 17.72 15.70
N THR A 550 -37.06 18.37 16.39
CA THR A 550 -37.39 19.21 17.56
C THR A 550 -38.12 20.49 17.18
N LEU A 551 -37.86 21.03 15.98
CA LEU A 551 -38.58 22.18 15.43
C LEU A 551 -39.41 21.77 14.20
N ALA A 552 -39.87 22.75 13.42
CA ALA A 552 -40.65 22.55 12.21
C ALA A 552 -40.04 21.49 11.28
N GLY A 553 -40.87 20.60 10.74
CA GLY A 553 -40.42 19.59 9.79
C GLY A 553 -39.79 20.21 8.54
N VAL A 554 -40.47 21.18 7.92
CA VAL A 554 -39.93 21.98 6.82
C VAL A 554 -40.17 23.46 7.10
N TRP A 555 -39.11 24.28 6.98
CA TRP A 555 -39.16 25.72 7.21
C TRP A 555 -38.63 26.47 5.99
N ILE A 556 -39.41 27.40 5.45
CA ILE A 556 -39.08 28.18 4.23
C ILE A 556 -39.16 29.67 4.57
N THR A 557 -38.10 30.43 4.31
CA THR A 557 -38.04 31.87 4.64
C THR A 557 -37.28 32.68 3.60
N THR A 558 -37.23 34.01 3.79
CA THR A 558 -36.25 34.90 3.13
C THR A 558 -36.23 34.80 1.61
N GLY A 559 -37.42 34.87 1.00
CA GLY A 559 -37.58 34.88 -0.46
C GLY A 559 -37.29 33.54 -1.16
N SER A 560 -37.19 32.44 -0.41
CA SER A 560 -37.04 31.10 -0.96
C SER A 560 -38.30 30.60 -1.63
N ILE A 561 -38.12 29.83 -2.72
CA ILE A 561 -39.19 29.32 -3.58
C ILE A 561 -38.98 27.84 -3.96
N PRO A 562 -38.78 26.92 -3.01
CA PRO A 562 -38.63 25.51 -3.33
C PRO A 562 -39.94 24.90 -3.82
N VAL A 563 -39.85 23.85 -4.65
CA VAL A 563 -41.00 23.04 -5.07
C VAL A 563 -41.14 21.86 -4.13
N LEU A 564 -42.23 21.79 -3.37
CA LEU A 564 -42.52 20.67 -2.48
C LEU A 564 -43.57 19.74 -3.11
N ARG A 565 -43.26 18.44 -3.21
CA ARG A 565 -44.18 17.46 -3.81
C ARG A 565 -44.17 16.14 -3.04
N ARG A 566 -45.35 15.61 -2.67
CA ARG A 566 -45.48 14.26 -2.06
C ARG A 566 -44.57 14.00 -0.84
N ASN A 567 -44.21 15.03 -0.07
CA ASN A 567 -43.44 14.84 1.17
C ASN A 567 -44.36 14.42 2.31
N ARG A 568 -43.92 13.47 3.14
CA ARG A 568 -44.61 13.04 4.35
C ARG A 568 -43.98 13.74 5.55
N ILE A 569 -44.63 14.77 6.08
CA ILE A 569 -44.15 15.55 7.23
C ILE A 569 -45.09 15.28 8.41
N HIS A 570 -44.57 14.67 9.48
CA HIS A 570 -45.40 14.29 10.63
C HIS A 570 -44.60 14.23 11.92
N SER A 571 -45.28 14.12 13.06
CA SER A 571 -44.63 13.89 14.37
C SER A 571 -43.55 14.94 14.72
N GLY A 572 -43.68 16.17 14.22
CA GLY A 572 -42.88 17.32 14.66
C GLY A 572 -43.44 17.91 15.95
N LYS A 573 -42.59 18.57 16.74
CA LYS A 573 -43.03 19.24 17.98
C LYS A 573 -43.63 20.64 17.73
N GLN A 574 -43.49 21.20 16.53
CA GLN A 574 -43.98 22.53 16.13
C GLN A 574 -44.57 22.52 14.73
#